data_AF-A0A0Q8IRT8-F1
#
_entry.id   AF-A0A0Q8IRT8-F1
#
_cell.length_a   1.000
_cell.length_b   1.000
_cell.length_c   1.000
_cell.angle_alpha   90.00
_cell.angle_beta   90.00
_cell.angle_gamma   90.00
#
_symmetry.space_group_name_H-M   'P 1'
#
loop_
_entity.id
_entity.type
_entity.pdbx_description
1 polymer ?
#
loop_
_entity_poly.entity_id
_entity_poly.type
_entity_poly.pdbx_seq_one_letter_code
_entity_poly.pdbx_strand_id
1 'polypeptide(L)' 'MPGTASLAAKYGRSLPAALEERTDMPPAFIKYFVRNGVLIMPAFRKTEITDADLELLVDYLKAKDQ' A
#
# COMPACT_ATOMS: atom_id res chain seq x y z
N MET A 1 -11.39 4.87 -7.07
CA MET A 1 -10.05 5.51 -7.01
C MET A 1 -9.15 4.90 -8.08
N PRO A 2 -8.29 5.69 -8.78
CA PRO A 2 -7.46 5.20 -9.88
C PRO A 2 -6.57 4.00 -9.51
N GLY A 3 -5.90 4.04 -8.36
CA GLY A 3 -5.06 2.93 -7.89
C GLY A 3 -5.83 1.61 -7.71
N THR A 4 -6.98 1.65 -7.03
CA THR A 4 -7.87 0.48 -6.87
C THR A 4 -8.34 -0.07 -8.22
N ALA A 5 -8.72 0.80 -9.16
CA ALA A 5 -9.15 0.37 -10.50
C ALA A 5 -8.00 -0.29 -11.28
N SER A 6 -6.78 0.25 -11.21
CA SER A 6 -5.60 -0.35 -11.82
C SER A 6 -5.27 -1.73 -11.23
N LEU A 7 -5.41 -1.91 -9.92
CA LEU A 7 -5.22 -3.20 -9.26
C LEU A 7 -6.30 -4.22 -9.67
N ALA A 8 -7.56 -3.78 -9.75
CA ALA A 8 -8.66 -4.62 -10.23
C ALA A 8 -8.43 -5.08 -11.68
N ALA A 9 -7.94 -4.19 -12.56
CA ALA A 9 -7.60 -4.56 -13.93
C ALA A 9 -6.41 -5.53 -14.01
N LYS A 10 -5.39 -5.34 -13.15
CA LYS A 10 -4.17 -6.16 -13.13
C LYS A 10 -4.43 -7.58 -12.63
N TYR A 11 -5.19 -7.72 -11.55
CA TYR A 11 -5.37 -9.00 -10.85
C TYR A 11 -6.74 -9.64 -11.08
N GLY A 12 -7.72 -8.91 -11.62
CA GLY A 12 -9.07 -9.40 -11.80
C GLY A 12 -9.66 -9.85 -10.46
N ARG A 13 -9.88 -11.17 -10.31
CA ARG A 13 -10.41 -11.78 -9.09
C ARG A 13 -9.39 -12.60 -8.29
N SER A 14 -8.12 -12.64 -8.72
CA SER A 14 -7.10 -13.44 -8.03
C SER A 14 -6.63 -12.79 -6.73
N LEU A 15 -6.69 -11.46 -6.64
CA LEU A 15 -6.33 -10.67 -5.46
C LEU A 15 -7.33 -9.51 -5.29
N PRO A 16 -7.71 -9.17 -4.04
CA PRO A 16 -8.51 -7.99 -3.75
C PRO A 16 -7.84 -6.71 -4.25
N ALA A 17 -8.62 -5.84 -4.88
CA ALA A 17 -8.13 -4.57 -5.38
C ALA A 17 -7.98 -3.51 -4.27
N ALA A 18 -8.79 -3.61 -3.21
CA ALA A 18 -8.66 -2.78 -2.02
C ALA A 18 -7.50 -3.30 -1.18
N LEU A 19 -6.55 -2.42 -0.83
CA LEU A 19 -5.37 -2.82 -0.06
C LEU A 19 -5.73 -3.27 1.36
N GLU A 20 -6.82 -2.75 1.93
CA GLU A 20 -7.31 -3.15 3.26
C GLU A 20 -7.89 -4.58 3.30
N GLU A 21 -8.16 -5.17 2.14
CA GLU A 21 -8.68 -6.54 2.02
C GLU A 21 -7.54 -7.55 1.71
N ARG A 22 -6.29 -7.09 1.64
CA ARG A 22 -5.14 -7.92 1.29
C ARG A 22 -4.37 -8.37 2.52
N THR A 23 -3.98 -9.64 2.52
CA THR A 23 -3.20 -10.30 3.57
C THR A 23 -1.78 -10.65 3.11
N ASP A 24 -1.48 -10.44 1.83
CA ASP A 24 -0.25 -10.86 1.14
C ASP A 24 0.77 -9.72 0.96
N MET A 25 0.76 -8.71 1.83
CA MET A 25 1.62 -7.53 1.72
C MET A 25 2.71 -7.49 2.82
N PRO A 26 3.97 -7.86 2.50
CA PRO A 26 5.08 -7.70 3.44
C PRO A 26 5.30 -6.22 3.81
N PRO A 27 5.73 -5.90 5.04
CA PRO A 27 6.05 -4.52 5.45
C PRO A 27 6.98 -3.80 4.47
N ALA A 28 8.02 -4.48 3.98
CA ALA A 28 8.96 -3.91 3.03
C ALA A 28 8.31 -3.50 1.70
N PHE A 29 7.27 -4.22 1.25
CA PHE A 29 6.51 -3.89 0.04
C PHE A 29 5.76 -2.57 0.22
N ILE A 30 5.04 -2.41 1.33
CA ILE A 30 4.29 -1.18 1.66
C ILE A 30 5.25 0.01 1.74
N LYS A 31 6.33 -0.14 2.51
CA LYS A 31 7.36 0.91 2.70
C LYS A 31 7.99 1.32 1.37
N TYR A 32 8.28 0.36 0.49
CA TYR A 32 8.87 0.64 -0.81
C TYR A 32 7.99 1.59 -1.65
N PHE A 33 6.70 1.28 -1.81
CA PHE A 33 5.81 2.10 -2.64
C PHE A 33 5.50 3.46 -2.02
N VAL A 34 5.44 3.58 -0.70
CA VAL A 34 5.31 4.90 -0.05
C VAL A 34 6.54 5.77 -0.33
N ARG A 35 7.75 5.20 -0.31
CA ARG A 35 9.00 5.95 -0.48
C ARG A 35 9.44 6.16 -1.93
N ASN A 36 8.95 5.36 -2.86
CA ASN A 36 9.37 5.41 -4.27
C ASN A 36 8.24 5.77 -5.23
N GLY A 37 6.98 5.65 -4.81
CA GLY A 37 5.84 5.77 -5.70
C GLY A 37 5.82 4.67 -6.77
N VAL A 38 4.90 4.79 -7.72
CA VAL A 38 4.84 3.94 -8.92
C VAL A 38 3.98 4.59 -9.99
N LEU A 39 4.50 4.65 -11.22
CA LEU A 39 3.82 5.30 -12.34
C LEU A 39 3.42 6.74 -11.99
N ILE A 40 2.10 7.01 -11.89
CA ILE A 40 1.54 8.32 -11.57
C ILE A 40 1.37 8.55 -10.06
N MET A 41 1.59 7.54 -9.22
CA MET A 41 1.55 7.67 -7.77
C MET A 41 2.89 8.25 -7.30
N PRO A 42 2.94 9.50 -6.80
CA PRO A 42 4.17 10.08 -6.31
C PRO A 42 4.63 9.43 -5.00
N ALA A 43 5.94 9.48 -4.75
CA ALA A 43 6.52 9.11 -3.47
C ALA A 43 6.22 10.16 -2.38
N PHE A 44 6.11 9.71 -1.13
CA PHE A 44 6.07 10.57 0.06
C PHE A 44 7.46 10.74 0.66
N ARG A 45 7.85 11.99 0.90
CA ARG A 45 9.09 12.36 1.58
C ARG A 45 9.01 12.05 3.07
N LYS A 46 10.17 11.93 3.72
CA LYS A 46 10.26 11.74 5.18
C LYS A 46 9.67 12.90 5.99
N THR A 47 9.58 14.09 5.39
CA THR A 47 8.96 15.28 5.98
C THR A 47 7.43 15.27 5.89
N GLU A 48 6.87 14.43 5.02
CA GLU A 48 5.42 14.30 4.82
C GLU A 48 4.86 13.08 5.56
N ILE A 49 5.60 11.97 5.53
CA ILE A 49 5.34 10.75 6.31
C ILE A 49 6.65 10.39 6.99
N THR A 50 6.71 10.52 8.31
CA THR A 50 7.92 10.15 9.06
C THR A 50 8.13 8.63 9.04
N ASP A 51 9.30 8.15 9.48
CA ASP A 51 9.51 6.70 9.58
C ASP A 51 8.59 6.07 10.63
N ALA A 52 8.25 6.79 11.71
CA ALA A 52 7.27 6.34 12.71
C ALA A 52 5.85 6.26 12.14
N ASP A 53 5.40 7.27 11.39
CA ASP A 53 4.08 7.24 10.75
C ASP A 53 3.97 6.12 9.70
N LEU A 54 5.09 5.82 9.02
CA LEU A 54 5.14 4.73 8.06
C LEU A 54 5.01 3.36 8.73
N GLU A 55 5.54 3.18 9.95
CA GLU A 55 5.28 1.96 10.72
C GLU A 55 3.79 1.85 11.09
N LEU A 56 3.16 2.94 11.54
CA LEU A 56 1.71 2.95 11.85
C LEU A 56 0.84 2.60 10.63
N LEU A 57 1.23 3.06 9.44
CA LEU A 57 0.55 2.70 8.19
C LEU A 57 0.69 1.20 7.87
N VAL A 58 1.87 0.62 8.09
CA VAL A 58 2.10 -0.81 7.92
C VAL A 58 1.22 -1.59 8.90
N ASP A 59 1.19 -1.18 10.16
CA ASP A 59 0.39 -1.83 11.18
C ASP A 59 -1.11 -1.74 10.86
N TYR A 60 -1.60 -0.57 10.41
CA TYR A 60 -2.99 -0.40 9.99
C TYR A 60 -3.38 -1.37 8.86
N LEU A 61 -2.56 -1.46 7.81
CA LEU A 61 -2.85 -2.33 6.67
C LEU A 61 -2.72 -3.82 7.00
N LYS A 62 -1.94 -4.17 8.03
CA LYS A 62 -1.77 -5.56 8.48
C LYS A 62 -2.69 -5.96 9.63
N ALA A 63 -3.27 -5.03 10.38
CA ALA A 63 -4.15 -5.34 11.51
C ALA A 63 -5.46 -6.01 11.08
N LYS A 64 -5.83 -5.92 9.81
CA LYS A 64 -7.03 -6.56 9.22
C LYS A 64 -6.87 -8.08 9.01
N ASP A 65 -5.69 -8.65 9.28
CA ASP A 65 -5.42 -10.10 9.32
C ASP A 65 -5.91 -10.80 10.60
N GLN A 66 -6.54 -10.07 11.55
CA GLN A 66 -7.02 -10.60 12.84
C GLN A 66 -8.54 -10.76 12.90
#